data_AF-A0A6A5GJ80-F1
#
_entry.id   AF-A0A6A5GJ80-F1
#
_cell.length_a   1.000
_cell.length_b   1.000
_cell.length_c   1.000
_cell.angle_alpha   90.00
_cell.angle_beta   90.00
_cell.angle_gamma   90.00
#
_symmetry.space_group_name_H-M   'P 1'
#
loop_
_entity.id
_entity.type
_entity.pdbx_description
1 polymer ?
#
loop_
_entity_poly.entity_id
_entity_poly.type
_entity_poly.pdbx_seq_one_letter_code
_entity_poly.pdbx_strand_id
1 'polypeptide(L)'
;MPFFPQPLSSHQKASIKEISVTLHADIICLWLNFFCLSSGPIKIQYQQEESNTTVLCKKKNFQAFLEDTDFVTVLREDLAAILDESEPELQELHIGFQESEEQIDRVYTSIQNVIKTRKDKLKVKNINLEIKNVEQLTSVLQYLDSETLKTVDLSLKGIVDLRNVLELDAWKEKNGLEMNVALHSFSVMDLEALKEILIQQPTFDTVTIYYDHLQQDALESLHHQPLGVSHYPNSHKISFSRVHLISPPNIVPQMPSTSDSVSGVFGNYVIMRNVLKYVGGVDIQSLRKVSRTIRNRVDFIREDPEIQKMNISLKEHGKIRVAYDDSKQIIYEKYGFGCSIGQQYIPQDYRLVFMNDFEIMLRNQQDVIKTARLNFSKDPSFMEMFKDHLKSRDQLLKVEALELEVSSQYEVLSVLQFINPPTLKTLNIQASVSSGLQIGIDEVMKLEQWNNLENLVINSLIISTPLPEISFGNLVNVEILVECISMDDLFYLKENILNSTRLNKFKIRFNFFSDSNNQNEQWPDFDQDETGTWAFRIPNMNQYLSVLYLPFQSVTFCRTEMPPEMGIMEIEG
;
A
#
# COMPACT_ATOMS: atom_id res chain seq x y z
N MET A 1 1.23 -6.27 -37.25
CA MET A 1 1.19 -4.87 -36.75
C MET A 1 1.05 -5.00 -35.25
N PRO A 2 1.79 -4.24 -34.41
CA PRO A 2 1.59 -4.33 -32.97
C PRO A 2 0.11 -4.04 -32.65
N PHE A 3 -0.47 -4.84 -31.77
CA PHE A 3 -1.89 -4.77 -31.43
C PHE A 3 -2.17 -3.70 -30.37
N PHE A 4 -1.11 -3.09 -29.85
CA PHE A 4 -1.18 -1.84 -29.10
C PHE A 4 -1.71 -0.69 -29.99
N PRO A 5 -2.88 -0.09 -29.69
CA PRO A 5 -3.63 0.78 -30.61
C PRO A 5 -3.01 2.17 -30.80
N GLN A 6 -2.01 2.53 -29.98
CA GLN A 6 -1.27 3.78 -30.09
C GLN A 6 0.21 3.48 -29.81
N PRO A 7 1.11 3.48 -30.80
CA PRO A 7 2.52 3.27 -30.52
C PRO A 7 3.01 4.23 -29.43
N LEU A 8 3.76 3.70 -28.45
CA LEU A 8 4.42 4.55 -27.46
C LEU A 8 5.23 5.61 -28.19
N SER A 9 5.08 6.88 -27.80
CA SER A 9 5.92 7.94 -28.35
C SER A 9 7.40 7.63 -28.12
N SER A 10 8.31 8.10 -28.98
CA SER A 10 9.74 7.86 -28.81
C SER A 10 10.26 8.31 -27.43
N HIS A 11 9.68 9.38 -26.86
CA HIS A 11 9.97 9.82 -25.49
C HIS A 11 9.50 8.81 -24.43
N GLN A 12 8.32 8.22 -24.60
CA GLN A 12 7.84 7.17 -23.69
C GLN A 12 8.72 5.93 -23.78
N LYS A 13 9.09 5.48 -24.98
CA LYS A 13 10.01 4.35 -25.17
C LYS A 13 11.36 4.60 -24.50
N ALA A 14 11.96 5.77 -24.71
CA ALA A 14 13.24 6.14 -24.11
C ALA A 14 13.20 6.33 -22.58
N SER A 15 12.01 6.51 -21.99
CA SER A 15 11.83 6.68 -20.55
C SER A 15 11.35 5.43 -19.83
N ILE A 16 11.26 4.28 -20.52
CA ILE A 16 10.94 3.00 -19.87
C ILE A 16 12.05 2.69 -18.86
N LYS A 17 11.64 2.59 -17.61
CA LYS A 17 12.47 2.21 -16.47
C LYS A 17 12.49 0.69 -16.30
N GLU A 18 11.34 0.06 -16.40
CA GLU A 18 11.19 -1.37 -16.10
C GLU A 18 10.18 -2.01 -17.04
N ILE A 19 10.50 -3.23 -17.47
CA ILE A 19 9.61 -4.13 -18.19
C ILE A 19 9.39 -5.36 -17.31
N SER A 20 8.14 -5.67 -16.99
CA SER A 20 7.78 -6.85 -16.22
C SER A 20 6.76 -7.70 -16.98
N VAL A 21 7.10 -8.95 -17.26
CA VAL A 21 6.22 -9.95 -17.88
C VAL A 21 5.84 -10.99 -16.83
N THR A 22 4.56 -11.10 -16.52
CA THR A 22 4.06 -12.09 -15.55
C THR A 22 3.01 -12.99 -16.17
N LEU A 23 3.13 -14.29 -15.96
CA LEU A 23 2.18 -15.30 -16.45
C LEU A 23 1.36 -15.87 -15.28
N HIS A 24 0.04 -15.91 -15.43
CA HIS A 24 -0.87 -16.54 -14.47
C HIS A 24 -1.96 -17.30 -15.23
N ALA A 25 -1.94 -18.64 -15.17
CA ALA A 25 -2.81 -19.50 -15.97
C ALA A 25 -2.75 -19.12 -17.47
N ASP A 26 -3.88 -18.71 -18.03
CA ASP A 26 -4.06 -18.32 -19.43
C ASP A 26 -3.97 -16.80 -19.64
N ILE A 27 -3.31 -16.09 -18.73
CA ILE A 27 -3.16 -14.64 -18.77
C ILE A 27 -1.70 -14.22 -18.68
N ILE A 28 -1.24 -13.47 -19.67
CA ILE A 28 0.04 -12.76 -19.62
C ILE A 28 -0.22 -11.29 -19.30
N CYS A 29 0.51 -10.72 -18.36
CA CYS A 29 0.52 -9.28 -18.10
C CYS A 29 1.89 -8.70 -18.44
N LEU A 30 1.91 -7.71 -19.34
CA LEU A 30 3.07 -6.87 -19.64
C LEU A 30 2.90 -5.54 -18.92
N TRP A 31 3.86 -5.21 -18.07
CA TRP A 31 3.93 -3.95 -17.32
C TRP A 31 5.09 -3.11 -17.83
N LEU A 32 4.79 -1.84 -18.11
CA LEU A 32 5.78 -0.83 -18.51
C LEU A 32 5.76 0.31 -17.48
N ASN A 33 6.85 0.45 -16.74
CA ASN A 33 7.04 1.56 -15.80
C ASN A 33 8.01 2.58 -16.41
N PHE A 34 7.78 3.87 -16.14
CA PHE A 34 8.55 4.96 -16.72
C PHE A 34 9.30 5.76 -15.65
N PHE A 35 10.42 6.40 -16.00
CA PHE A 35 11.13 7.34 -15.12
C PHE A 35 10.34 8.63 -14.84
N CYS A 36 9.35 8.97 -15.67
CA CYS A 36 8.59 10.23 -15.57
C CYS A 36 7.23 10.05 -14.88
N LEU A 37 6.99 10.86 -13.83
CA LEU A 37 5.77 10.83 -13.00
C LEU A 37 4.47 11.20 -13.73
N SER A 38 4.54 11.83 -14.92
CA SER A 38 3.35 12.23 -15.67
C SER A 38 2.68 11.06 -16.41
N SER A 39 3.42 9.99 -16.67
CA SER A 39 2.94 8.78 -17.34
C SER A 39 3.02 7.63 -16.34
N GLY A 40 2.00 7.44 -15.49
CA GLY A 40 1.92 6.26 -14.60
C GLY A 40 2.09 4.91 -15.33
N PRO A 41 2.17 3.79 -14.61
CA PRO A 41 2.43 2.48 -15.21
C PRO A 41 1.40 2.12 -16.30
N ILE A 42 1.85 1.45 -17.35
CA ILE A 42 0.97 0.86 -18.37
C ILE A 42 0.94 -0.65 -18.13
N LYS A 43 -0.25 -1.19 -17.86
CA LYS A 43 -0.52 -2.63 -17.83
C LYS A 43 -1.24 -3.02 -19.10
N ILE A 44 -0.71 -4.01 -19.80
CA ILE A 44 -1.35 -4.69 -20.92
C ILE A 44 -1.59 -6.13 -20.50
N GLN A 45 -2.82 -6.60 -20.62
CA GLN A 45 -3.21 -7.96 -20.29
C GLN A 45 -3.59 -8.70 -21.57
N TYR A 46 -2.96 -9.85 -21.81
CA TYR A 46 -3.24 -10.77 -22.90
C TYR A 46 -3.88 -12.01 -22.29
N GLN A 47 -5.14 -12.28 -22.62
CA GLN A 47 -5.91 -13.39 -22.07
C GLN A 47 -6.24 -14.35 -23.21
N GLN A 48 -5.84 -15.62 -23.05
CA GLN A 48 -6.17 -16.70 -23.98
C GLN A 48 -7.57 -17.24 -23.66
N GLU A 49 -8.41 -17.38 -24.69
CA GLU A 49 -9.74 -17.97 -24.64
C GLU A 49 -9.87 -18.96 -25.80
N GLU A 50 -9.70 -20.25 -25.52
CA GLU A 50 -9.59 -21.31 -26.55
C GLU A 50 -8.45 -21.01 -27.54
N SER A 51 -8.75 -20.79 -28.83
CA SER A 51 -7.78 -20.37 -29.85
C SER A 51 -7.62 -18.85 -29.96
N ASN A 52 -8.43 -18.06 -29.24
CA ASN A 52 -8.53 -16.61 -29.39
C ASN A 52 -7.75 -15.86 -28.30
N THR A 53 -7.40 -14.60 -28.57
CA THR A 53 -6.76 -13.71 -27.58
C THR A 53 -7.55 -12.42 -27.39
N THR A 54 -7.79 -12.06 -26.13
CA THR A 54 -8.27 -10.74 -25.74
C THR A 54 -7.12 -9.90 -25.17
N VAL A 55 -6.90 -8.71 -25.72
CA VAL A 55 -5.91 -7.74 -25.25
C VAL A 55 -6.63 -6.59 -24.54
N LEU A 56 -6.25 -6.29 -23.30
CA LEU A 56 -6.84 -5.23 -22.50
C LEU A 56 -5.78 -4.26 -21.97
N CYS A 57 -5.99 -2.96 -22.16
CA CYS A 57 -5.24 -1.90 -21.51
C CYS A 57 -6.19 -0.83 -20.92
N LYS A 58 -6.52 -0.97 -19.62
CA LYS A 58 -7.48 -0.10 -18.92
C LYS A 58 -7.09 1.38 -18.98
N LYS A 59 -5.81 1.70 -18.78
CA LYS A 59 -5.33 3.09 -18.77
C LYS A 59 -5.55 3.82 -20.09
N LYS A 60 -5.56 3.07 -21.19
CA LYS A 60 -5.78 3.59 -22.55
C LYS A 60 -7.22 3.41 -23.03
N ASN A 61 -8.14 2.90 -22.17
CA ASN A 61 -9.48 2.45 -22.56
C ASN A 61 -9.45 1.58 -23.82
N PHE A 62 -8.47 0.68 -23.89
CA PHE A 62 -8.28 -0.19 -25.04
C PHE A 62 -8.67 -1.63 -24.73
N GLN A 63 -9.42 -2.22 -25.65
CA GLN A 63 -9.70 -3.64 -25.70
C GLN A 63 -9.70 -4.09 -27.16
N ALA A 64 -9.04 -5.20 -27.45
CA ALA A 64 -9.08 -5.86 -28.75
C ALA A 64 -9.31 -7.36 -28.58
N PHE A 65 -10.03 -7.93 -29.53
CA PHE A 65 -10.27 -9.36 -29.65
C PHE A 65 -9.62 -9.86 -30.93
N LEU A 66 -8.83 -10.92 -30.83
CA LEU A 66 -8.13 -11.54 -31.94
C LEU A 66 -8.58 -12.99 -32.07
N GLU A 67 -9.18 -13.30 -33.22
CA GLU A 67 -9.62 -14.65 -33.56
C GLU A 67 -8.44 -15.53 -33.96
N ASP A 68 -8.44 -16.79 -33.53
CA ASP A 68 -7.44 -17.83 -33.85
C ASP A 68 -5.99 -17.37 -33.70
N THR A 69 -5.74 -16.49 -32.72
CA THR A 69 -4.44 -15.91 -32.44
C THR A 69 -4.01 -16.25 -31.03
N ASP A 70 -2.78 -16.76 -30.92
CA ASP A 70 -2.17 -17.14 -29.66
C ASP A 70 -1.61 -15.94 -28.88
N PHE A 71 -1.92 -15.83 -27.60
CA PHE A 71 -1.54 -14.73 -26.71
C PHE A 71 -0.03 -14.52 -26.55
N VAL A 72 0.79 -15.58 -26.65
CA VAL A 72 2.27 -15.46 -26.63
C VAL A 72 2.77 -14.83 -27.93
N THR A 73 2.10 -15.10 -29.04
CA THR A 73 2.38 -14.45 -30.33
C THR A 73 2.05 -12.97 -30.28
N VAL A 74 0.91 -12.59 -29.69
CA VAL A 74 0.53 -11.18 -29.51
C VAL A 74 1.53 -10.45 -28.62
N LEU A 75 1.90 -11.04 -27.48
CA LEU A 75 2.95 -10.50 -26.60
C LEU A 75 4.26 -10.26 -27.37
N ARG A 76 4.68 -11.24 -28.18
CA ARG A 76 5.94 -11.16 -28.95
C ARG A 76 5.97 -9.94 -29.86
N GLU A 77 4.89 -9.71 -30.59
CA GLU A 77 4.79 -8.60 -31.55
C GLU A 77 4.81 -7.25 -30.83
N ASP A 78 4.07 -7.12 -29.74
CA ASP A 78 4.04 -5.90 -28.94
C ASP A 78 5.39 -5.63 -28.27
N LEU A 79 6.01 -6.65 -27.66
CA LEU A 79 7.31 -6.54 -27.01
C LEU A 79 8.42 -6.20 -28.02
N ALA A 80 8.38 -6.79 -29.22
CA ALA A 80 9.27 -6.42 -30.31
C ALA A 80 9.12 -4.93 -30.65
N ALA A 81 7.91 -4.44 -30.86
CA ALA A 81 7.67 -3.03 -31.19
C ALA A 81 8.09 -2.05 -30.06
N ILE A 82 8.04 -2.49 -28.81
CA ILE A 82 8.50 -1.72 -27.64
C ILE A 82 10.03 -1.65 -27.62
N LEU A 83 10.71 -2.75 -27.94
CA LEU A 83 12.17 -2.88 -27.87
C LEU A 83 12.91 -2.50 -29.16
N ASP A 84 12.19 -2.22 -30.26
CA ASP A 84 12.75 -1.92 -31.61
C ASP A 84 13.28 -0.48 -31.77
N GLU A 85 12.79 0.48 -31.00
CA GLU A 85 13.15 1.90 -31.17
C GLU A 85 13.73 2.54 -29.91
N SER A 86 14.96 3.07 -30.04
CA SER A 86 15.83 3.67 -29.01
C SER A 86 16.47 2.69 -28.02
N GLU A 87 17.62 3.07 -27.43
CA GLU A 87 18.37 2.30 -26.44
C GLU A 87 17.92 2.65 -25.00
N PRO A 88 16.77 2.19 -24.48
CA PRO A 88 16.50 2.36 -23.07
C PRO A 88 17.48 1.47 -22.30
N GLU A 89 18.36 2.10 -21.52
CA GLU A 89 19.03 1.42 -20.43
C GLU A 89 17.97 1.11 -19.37
N LEU A 90 17.45 -0.12 -19.38
CA LEU A 90 16.43 -0.55 -18.44
C LEU A 90 17.03 -0.60 -17.04
N GLN A 91 16.32 -0.06 -16.06
CA GLN A 91 16.68 -0.29 -14.66
C GLN A 91 16.41 -1.74 -14.28
N GLU A 92 15.34 -2.33 -14.80
CA GLU A 92 14.93 -3.69 -14.43
C GLU A 92 14.18 -4.42 -15.57
N LEU A 93 14.48 -5.72 -15.72
CA LEU A 93 13.70 -6.67 -16.51
C LEU A 93 13.23 -7.79 -15.59
N HIS A 94 11.90 -7.96 -15.47
CA HIS A 94 11.29 -8.98 -14.63
C HIS A 94 10.49 -9.99 -15.46
N ILE A 95 10.68 -11.28 -15.17
CA ILE A 95 9.91 -12.40 -15.73
C ILE A 95 9.49 -13.32 -14.58
N GLY A 96 8.19 -13.46 -14.34
CA GLY A 96 7.65 -14.28 -13.25
C GLY A 96 6.38 -15.04 -13.60
N PHE A 97 6.02 -16.05 -12.81
CA PHE A 97 4.84 -16.88 -13.07
C PHE A 97 4.18 -17.43 -11.80
N GLN A 98 2.85 -17.56 -11.85
CA GLN A 98 2.02 -18.10 -10.77
C GLN A 98 1.37 -19.42 -11.26
N GLU A 99 1.91 -20.54 -10.75
CA GLU A 99 1.36 -21.91 -10.74
C GLU A 99 1.09 -22.67 -12.07
N SER A 100 1.03 -22.01 -13.24
CA SER A 100 0.79 -22.70 -14.54
C SER A 100 2.08 -23.25 -15.17
N GLU A 101 2.12 -24.53 -15.57
CA GLU A 101 3.35 -25.16 -16.08
C GLU A 101 3.51 -25.10 -17.60
N GLU A 102 2.44 -25.20 -18.39
CA GLU A 102 2.55 -25.51 -19.83
C GLU A 102 3.06 -24.34 -20.70
N GLN A 103 2.86 -23.10 -20.24
CA GLN A 103 3.09 -21.90 -21.07
C GLN A 103 4.41 -21.18 -20.76
N ILE A 104 5.12 -21.56 -19.68
CA ILE A 104 6.32 -20.86 -19.20
C ILE A 104 7.44 -20.89 -20.27
N ASP A 105 7.75 -22.07 -20.80
CA ASP A 105 8.83 -22.23 -21.80
C ASP A 105 8.50 -21.48 -23.10
N ARG A 106 7.22 -21.40 -23.45
CA ARG A 106 6.75 -20.64 -24.62
C ARG A 106 6.97 -19.15 -24.42
N VAL A 107 6.69 -18.62 -23.24
CA VAL A 107 6.94 -17.20 -22.90
C VAL A 107 8.44 -16.89 -22.91
N TYR A 108 9.27 -17.72 -22.27
CA TYR A 108 10.73 -17.55 -22.30
C TYR A 108 11.29 -17.60 -23.72
N THR A 109 10.85 -18.57 -24.53
CA THR A 109 11.22 -18.67 -25.94
C THR A 109 10.79 -17.44 -26.73
N SER A 110 9.59 -16.92 -26.46
CA SER A 110 9.07 -15.71 -27.10
C SER A 110 9.92 -14.48 -26.78
N ILE A 111 10.24 -14.28 -25.50
CA ILE A 111 11.10 -13.19 -25.04
C ILE A 111 12.51 -13.33 -25.63
N GLN A 112 13.08 -14.54 -25.59
CA GLN A 112 14.35 -14.86 -26.22
C GLN A 112 14.37 -14.44 -27.69
N ASN A 113 13.31 -14.78 -28.45
CA ASN A 113 13.22 -14.43 -29.86
C ASN A 113 13.19 -12.91 -30.08
N VAL A 114 12.57 -12.15 -29.18
CA VAL A 114 12.56 -10.67 -29.27
C VAL A 114 13.93 -10.07 -28.94
N ILE A 115 14.58 -10.50 -27.86
CA ILE A 115 15.87 -9.92 -27.46
C ILE A 115 17.02 -10.37 -28.36
N LYS A 116 16.95 -11.58 -28.93
CA LYS A 116 17.95 -12.14 -29.84
C LYS A 116 18.01 -11.43 -31.20
N THR A 117 16.88 -10.92 -31.69
CA THR A 117 16.83 -10.22 -33.00
C THR A 117 17.34 -8.79 -32.93
N ARG A 118 17.60 -8.27 -31.73
CA ARG A 118 18.18 -6.93 -31.55
C ARG A 118 19.60 -6.88 -32.11
N LYS A 119 19.94 -5.74 -32.70
CA LYS A 119 21.30 -5.46 -33.20
C LYS A 119 22.32 -5.44 -32.07
N ASP A 120 21.94 -4.82 -30.94
CA ASP A 120 22.79 -4.64 -29.76
C ASP A 120 22.20 -5.40 -28.57
N LYS A 121 23.08 -5.93 -27.71
CA LYS A 121 22.69 -6.60 -26.45
C LYS A 121 21.81 -5.66 -25.62
N LEU A 122 20.83 -6.22 -24.91
CA LEU A 122 19.89 -5.43 -24.10
C LEU A 122 20.63 -4.85 -22.89
N LYS A 123 20.70 -3.52 -22.80
CA LYS A 123 21.24 -2.80 -21.65
C LYS A 123 20.24 -2.81 -20.51
N VAL A 124 20.57 -3.51 -19.43
CA VAL A 124 19.71 -3.63 -18.25
C VAL A 124 20.57 -3.72 -16.99
N LYS A 125 20.20 -2.98 -15.94
CA LYS A 125 20.95 -3.01 -14.67
C LYS A 125 20.61 -4.20 -13.81
N ASN A 126 19.32 -4.52 -13.71
CA ASN A 126 18.82 -5.57 -12.81
C ASN A 126 17.96 -6.55 -13.59
N ILE A 127 18.15 -7.85 -13.38
CA ILE A 127 17.21 -8.87 -13.85
C ILE A 127 16.59 -9.59 -12.68
N ASN A 128 15.29 -9.87 -12.77
CA ASN A 128 14.54 -10.64 -11.80
C ASN A 128 13.78 -11.75 -12.52
N LEU A 129 14.25 -12.99 -12.37
CA LEU A 129 13.77 -14.14 -13.14
C LEU A 129 13.30 -15.25 -12.21
N GLU A 130 12.06 -15.69 -12.37
CA GLU A 130 11.62 -16.98 -11.86
C GLU A 130 11.94 -18.05 -12.90
N ILE A 131 12.63 -19.14 -12.53
CA ILE A 131 13.06 -20.19 -13.46
C ILE A 131 12.74 -21.59 -12.93
N LYS A 132 12.39 -22.51 -13.84
CA LYS A 132 12.19 -23.95 -13.59
C LYS A 132 13.33 -24.83 -14.10
N ASN A 133 14.21 -24.27 -14.92
CA ASN A 133 15.38 -24.93 -15.48
C ASN A 133 16.44 -23.88 -15.87
N VAL A 134 17.65 -24.32 -16.18
CA VAL A 134 18.78 -23.42 -16.48
C VAL A 134 18.74 -22.88 -17.91
N GLU A 135 18.02 -23.55 -18.80
CA GLU A 135 17.79 -23.13 -20.17
C GLU A 135 17.01 -21.81 -20.22
N GLN A 136 16.02 -21.62 -19.32
CA GLN A 136 15.28 -20.36 -19.19
C GLN A 136 16.18 -19.18 -18.82
N LEU A 137 17.09 -19.36 -17.85
CA LEU A 137 18.08 -18.34 -17.50
C LEU A 137 19.00 -18.02 -18.68
N THR A 138 19.49 -19.07 -19.35
CA THR A 138 20.37 -18.93 -20.52
C THR A 138 19.68 -18.24 -21.70
N SER A 139 18.37 -18.47 -21.86
CA SER A 139 17.56 -17.86 -22.93
C SER A 139 17.51 -16.33 -22.85
N VAL A 140 17.71 -15.76 -21.66
CA VAL A 140 17.73 -14.32 -21.41
C VAL A 140 19.16 -13.79 -21.27
N LEU A 141 19.94 -14.38 -20.36
CA LEU A 141 21.22 -13.85 -19.87
C LEU A 141 22.28 -13.62 -20.97
N GLN A 142 22.31 -14.46 -22.00
CA GLN A 142 23.30 -14.37 -23.08
C GLN A 142 23.10 -13.16 -24.01
N TYR A 143 21.89 -12.58 -24.03
CA TYR A 143 21.54 -11.43 -24.87
C TYR A 143 21.60 -10.10 -24.09
N LEU A 144 22.03 -10.13 -22.83
CA LEU A 144 22.17 -8.95 -21.98
C LEU A 144 23.58 -8.36 -22.06
N ASP A 145 23.63 -7.05 -22.08
CA ASP A 145 24.88 -6.30 -22.04
C ASP A 145 25.57 -6.49 -20.68
N SER A 146 26.86 -6.85 -20.71
CA SER A 146 27.60 -7.24 -19.50
C SER A 146 28.22 -6.05 -18.77
N GLU A 147 28.30 -4.87 -19.39
CA GLU A 147 28.79 -3.64 -18.74
C GLU A 147 27.71 -2.97 -17.88
N THR A 148 26.44 -3.11 -18.28
CA THR A 148 25.31 -2.49 -17.57
C THR A 148 24.72 -3.36 -16.46
N LEU A 149 24.78 -4.69 -16.59
CA LEU A 149 24.23 -5.63 -15.63
C LEU A 149 24.99 -5.59 -14.29
N LYS A 150 24.26 -5.36 -13.20
CA LYS A 150 24.79 -5.28 -11.84
C LYS A 150 24.20 -6.33 -10.92
N THR A 151 22.89 -6.52 -11.00
CA THR A 151 22.16 -7.38 -10.07
C THR A 151 21.37 -8.46 -10.80
N VAL A 152 21.45 -9.68 -10.27
CA VAL A 152 20.74 -10.85 -10.77
C VAL A 152 19.93 -11.46 -9.63
N ASP A 153 18.61 -11.33 -9.71
CA ASP A 153 17.67 -11.93 -8.77
C ASP A 153 17.03 -13.16 -9.42
N LEU A 154 17.19 -14.33 -8.80
CA LEU A 154 16.67 -15.60 -9.29
C LEU A 154 15.74 -16.23 -8.25
N SER A 155 14.57 -16.69 -8.69
CA SER A 155 13.74 -17.61 -7.92
C SER A 155 13.75 -18.98 -8.59
N LEU A 156 14.37 -19.95 -7.95
CA LEU A 156 14.42 -21.34 -8.43
C LEU A 156 13.14 -22.07 -8.04
N LYS A 157 12.31 -22.41 -9.02
CA LYS A 157 11.05 -23.15 -8.82
C LYS A 157 11.25 -24.60 -9.24
N GLY A 158 10.84 -25.56 -8.40
CA GLY A 158 11.01 -26.99 -8.69
C GLY A 158 12.44 -27.50 -8.40
N ILE A 159 12.89 -28.52 -9.14
CA ILE A 159 14.20 -29.17 -8.93
C ILE A 159 15.24 -28.50 -9.84
N VAL A 160 15.68 -27.29 -9.48
CA VAL A 160 16.79 -26.61 -10.15
C VAL A 160 18.02 -26.66 -9.27
N ASP A 161 19.07 -27.31 -9.76
CA ASP A 161 20.35 -27.41 -9.08
C ASP A 161 21.09 -26.05 -9.12
N LEU A 162 21.43 -25.52 -7.94
CA LEU A 162 22.17 -24.27 -7.81
C LEU A 162 23.54 -24.35 -8.49
N ARG A 163 24.22 -25.50 -8.43
CA ARG A 163 25.51 -25.70 -9.07
C ARG A 163 25.42 -25.45 -10.57
N ASN A 164 24.39 -26.01 -11.22
CA ASN A 164 24.17 -25.82 -12.65
C ASN A 164 23.91 -24.35 -13.01
N VAL A 165 23.26 -23.59 -12.13
CA VAL A 165 23.05 -22.13 -12.30
C VAL A 165 24.36 -21.36 -12.19
N LEU A 166 25.20 -21.70 -11.20
CA LEU A 166 26.47 -21.03 -10.94
C LEU A 166 27.54 -21.33 -12.00
N GLU A 167 27.52 -22.53 -12.59
CA GLU A 167 28.49 -23.01 -13.58
C GLU A 167 28.16 -22.59 -15.03
N LEU A 168 27.10 -21.81 -15.26
CA LEU A 168 26.70 -21.41 -16.62
C LEU A 168 27.78 -20.61 -17.34
N ASP A 169 28.10 -21.03 -18.56
CA ASP A 169 29.03 -20.32 -19.46
C ASP A 169 28.62 -18.88 -19.76
N ALA A 170 27.32 -18.57 -19.68
CA ALA A 170 26.77 -17.23 -19.89
C ALA A 170 27.27 -16.17 -18.88
N TRP A 171 27.92 -16.62 -17.79
CA TRP A 171 28.57 -15.78 -16.78
C TRP A 171 30.01 -15.37 -17.12
N LYS A 172 30.72 -16.07 -18.03
CA LYS A 172 32.17 -15.92 -18.24
C LYS A 172 32.62 -14.49 -18.61
N GLU A 173 31.74 -13.69 -19.21
CA GLU A 173 32.00 -12.30 -19.62
C GLU A 173 31.51 -11.26 -18.60
N LYS A 174 30.91 -11.69 -17.48
CA LYS A 174 30.30 -10.82 -16.47
C LYS A 174 31.16 -10.85 -15.20
N ASN A 175 31.42 -9.68 -14.63
CA ASN A 175 32.22 -9.53 -13.42
C ASN A 175 31.56 -8.52 -12.48
N GLY A 176 31.79 -8.66 -11.18
CA GLY A 176 31.28 -7.71 -10.19
C GLY A 176 29.77 -7.77 -9.97
N LEU A 177 29.15 -8.93 -10.25
CA LEU A 177 27.72 -9.10 -10.10
C LEU A 177 27.33 -9.33 -8.63
N GLU A 178 26.19 -8.75 -8.26
CA GLU A 178 25.45 -9.13 -7.06
C GLU A 178 24.34 -10.12 -7.45
N MET A 179 24.41 -11.35 -6.94
CA MET A 179 23.40 -12.36 -7.20
C MET A 179 22.57 -12.64 -5.94
N ASN A 180 21.25 -12.65 -6.09
CA ASN A 180 20.31 -13.11 -5.08
C ASN A 180 19.59 -14.35 -5.61
N VAL A 181 19.57 -15.44 -4.84
CA VAL A 181 18.89 -16.68 -5.23
C VAL A 181 17.92 -17.11 -4.14
N ALA A 182 16.66 -17.26 -4.49
CA ALA A 182 15.64 -17.87 -3.64
C ALA A 182 15.44 -19.34 -4.02
N LEU A 183 15.49 -20.21 -3.03
CA LEU A 183 15.37 -21.67 -3.17
C LEU A 183 14.67 -22.29 -1.96
N HIS A 184 13.97 -23.41 -2.14
CA HIS A 184 13.18 -24.01 -1.07
C HIS A 184 14.05 -24.58 0.05
N SER A 185 15.08 -25.36 -0.29
CA SER A 185 16.00 -25.94 0.68
C SER A 185 17.46 -25.69 0.30
N PHE A 186 18.28 -25.20 1.23
CA PHE A 186 19.72 -25.05 1.05
C PHE A 186 20.49 -26.21 1.69
N SER A 187 21.27 -26.92 0.90
CA SER A 187 22.02 -28.12 1.28
C SER A 187 23.52 -27.86 1.44
N VAL A 188 24.25 -28.85 1.98
CA VAL A 188 25.72 -28.80 2.04
C VAL A 188 26.34 -28.83 0.64
N MET A 189 25.69 -29.50 -0.33
CA MET A 189 26.14 -29.54 -1.73
C MET A 189 26.06 -28.15 -2.38
N ASP A 190 25.01 -27.39 -2.09
CA ASP A 190 24.84 -26.00 -2.54
C ASP A 190 25.94 -25.10 -1.97
N LEU A 191 26.26 -25.30 -0.68
CA LEU A 191 27.34 -24.58 0.00
C LEU A 191 28.71 -24.90 -0.62
N GLU A 192 28.99 -26.15 -0.96
CA GLU A 192 30.22 -26.57 -1.63
C GLU A 192 30.34 -25.96 -3.03
N ALA A 193 29.27 -25.99 -3.82
CA ALA A 193 29.22 -25.36 -5.14
C ALA A 193 29.53 -23.86 -5.06
N LEU A 194 28.92 -23.13 -4.11
CA LEU A 194 29.20 -21.71 -3.89
C LEU A 194 30.65 -21.45 -3.49
N LYS A 195 31.23 -22.29 -2.62
CA LYS A 195 32.63 -22.18 -2.22
C LYS A 195 33.56 -22.32 -3.44
N GLU A 196 33.36 -23.37 -4.23
CA GLU A 196 34.17 -23.66 -5.41
C GLU A 196 34.11 -22.50 -6.40
N ILE A 197 32.90 -22.05 -6.76
CA ILE A 197 32.70 -21.02 -7.78
C ILE A 197 33.19 -19.65 -7.33
N LEU A 198 32.87 -19.21 -6.10
CA LEU A 198 33.30 -17.91 -5.61
C LEU A 198 34.82 -17.81 -5.45
N ILE A 199 35.51 -18.93 -5.18
CA ILE A 199 36.98 -18.96 -5.14
C ILE A 199 37.55 -18.94 -6.57
N GLN A 200 36.98 -19.72 -7.49
CA GLN A 200 37.56 -19.95 -8.82
C GLN A 200 37.27 -18.84 -9.84
N GLN A 201 36.13 -18.15 -9.76
CA GLN A 201 35.66 -17.24 -10.80
C GLN A 201 35.35 -15.85 -10.24
N PRO A 202 35.83 -14.73 -10.84
CA PRO A 202 35.56 -13.36 -10.38
C PRO A 202 34.17 -12.81 -10.73
N THR A 203 33.26 -13.66 -11.23
CA THR A 203 31.96 -13.25 -11.75
C THR A 203 31.09 -12.53 -10.72
N PHE A 204 31.00 -13.10 -9.52
CA PHE A 204 30.15 -12.58 -8.45
C PHE A 204 31.00 -11.95 -7.34
N ASP A 205 30.66 -10.71 -6.98
CA ASP A 205 31.18 -10.04 -5.79
C ASP A 205 30.44 -10.53 -4.54
N THR A 206 29.12 -10.65 -4.68
CA THR A 206 28.26 -11.19 -3.63
C THR A 206 27.27 -12.18 -4.20
N VAL A 207 27.06 -13.28 -3.49
CA VAL A 207 25.95 -14.20 -3.71
C VAL A 207 25.17 -14.30 -2.41
N THR A 208 23.89 -14.01 -2.47
CA THR A 208 22.98 -14.11 -1.34
C THR A 208 21.96 -15.19 -1.61
N ILE A 209 21.86 -16.13 -0.69
CA ILE A 209 20.87 -17.21 -0.73
C ILE A 209 19.75 -16.92 0.26
N TYR A 210 18.51 -17.00 -0.21
CA TYR A 210 17.28 -17.00 0.57
C TYR A 210 16.71 -18.42 0.56
N TYR A 211 16.41 -18.98 1.74
CA TYR A 211 16.00 -20.38 1.89
C TYR A 211 14.75 -20.53 2.77
N ASP A 212 13.82 -21.42 2.42
CA ASP A 212 12.75 -21.79 3.37
C ASP A 212 13.30 -22.74 4.45
N HIS A 213 14.14 -23.68 4.04
CA HIS A 213 14.75 -24.69 4.88
C HIS A 213 16.27 -24.73 4.71
N LEU A 214 17.01 -24.69 5.82
CA LEU A 214 18.47 -24.86 5.85
C LEU A 214 18.80 -26.24 6.41
N GLN A 215 19.53 -27.06 5.66
CA GLN A 215 19.99 -28.36 6.16
C GLN A 215 21.02 -28.19 7.28
N GLN A 216 20.95 -29.07 8.28
CA GLN A 216 21.72 -28.96 9.51
C GLN A 216 23.24 -29.10 9.28
N ASP A 217 23.64 -29.98 8.37
CA ASP A 217 25.03 -30.20 7.96
C ASP A 217 25.61 -28.99 7.20
N ALA A 218 24.79 -28.32 6.38
CA ALA A 218 25.15 -27.07 5.73
C ALA A 218 25.41 -25.97 6.77
N LEU A 219 24.55 -25.85 7.78
CA LEU A 219 24.68 -24.90 8.88
C LEU A 219 25.97 -25.12 9.69
N GLU A 220 26.25 -26.37 10.07
CA GLU A 220 27.47 -26.73 10.80
C GLU A 220 28.74 -26.38 10.00
N SER A 221 28.66 -26.51 8.68
CA SER A 221 29.75 -26.23 7.75
C SER A 221 30.01 -24.73 7.49
N LEU A 222 29.17 -23.81 8.00
CA LEU A 222 29.34 -22.35 7.81
C LEU A 222 30.52 -21.75 8.60
N HIS A 223 30.96 -22.40 9.69
CA HIS A 223 31.90 -21.83 10.66
C HIS A 223 33.40 -21.93 10.31
N HIS A 224 33.76 -22.58 9.20
CA HIS A 224 35.17 -22.82 8.80
C HIS A 224 35.43 -22.42 7.36
N GLN A 225 35.49 -21.11 7.03
CA GLN A 225 35.54 -20.70 5.62
C GLN A 225 36.47 -19.51 5.31
N PRO A 226 37.09 -19.49 4.11
CA PRO A 226 37.92 -18.38 3.62
C PRO A 226 37.12 -17.22 3.00
N LEU A 227 35.80 -17.37 2.86
CA LEU A 227 34.88 -16.37 2.30
C LEU A 227 34.27 -15.51 3.41
N GLY A 228 33.87 -14.27 3.08
CA GLY A 228 33.07 -13.45 3.99
C GLY A 228 31.65 -13.98 4.02
N VAL A 229 31.35 -14.84 5.01
CA VAL A 229 30.03 -15.45 5.18
C VAL A 229 29.27 -14.73 6.29
N SER A 230 28.07 -14.25 5.98
CA SER A 230 27.14 -13.68 6.95
C SER A 230 25.83 -14.46 6.92
N HIS A 231 25.60 -15.23 7.97
CA HIS A 231 24.35 -15.98 8.16
C HIS A 231 23.37 -15.17 9.01
N TYR A 232 22.16 -14.97 8.50
CA TYR A 232 21.07 -14.26 9.16
C TYR A 232 19.88 -15.22 9.37
N PRO A 233 19.90 -16.06 10.43
CA PRO A 233 18.89 -17.11 10.63
C PRO A 233 17.45 -16.58 10.69
N ASN A 234 17.22 -15.47 11.40
CA ASN A 234 15.90 -14.84 11.54
C ASN A 234 15.33 -14.31 10.23
N SER A 235 16.22 -14.15 9.26
CA SER A 235 15.97 -13.55 7.97
C SER A 235 16.14 -14.58 6.85
N HIS A 236 16.27 -15.87 7.19
CA HIS A 236 16.33 -16.97 6.24
C HIS A 236 17.34 -16.73 5.09
N LYS A 237 18.49 -16.11 5.41
CA LYS A 237 19.45 -15.61 4.43
C LYS A 237 20.89 -15.96 4.79
N ILE A 238 21.68 -16.38 3.80
CA ILE A 238 23.14 -16.47 3.90
C ILE A 238 23.74 -15.61 2.78
N SER A 239 24.61 -14.67 3.14
CA SER A 239 25.39 -13.89 2.16
C SER A 239 26.83 -14.36 2.13
N PHE A 240 27.32 -14.57 0.92
CA PHE A 240 28.70 -14.88 0.59
C PHE A 240 29.30 -13.69 -0.13
N SER A 241 30.47 -13.24 0.29
CA SER A 241 31.21 -12.16 -0.34
C SER A 241 32.64 -12.57 -0.63
N ARG A 242 33.16 -12.13 -1.78
CA ARG A 242 34.59 -12.25 -2.07
C ARG A 242 35.33 -11.31 -1.14
N VAL A 243 36.25 -11.86 -0.34
CA VAL A 243 37.14 -11.03 0.47
C VAL A 243 38.13 -10.37 -0.49
N HIS A 244 37.87 -9.13 -0.89
CA HIS A 244 38.96 -8.29 -1.37
C HIS A 244 39.89 -8.04 -0.18
N LEU A 245 41.16 -8.44 -0.31
CA LEU A 245 42.28 -7.92 0.49
C LEU A 245 42.47 -6.43 0.14
N ILE A 246 41.46 -5.62 0.44
CA ILE A 246 41.62 -4.19 0.61
C ILE A 246 41.82 -4.02 2.11
N SER A 247 42.87 -3.27 2.44
CA SER A 247 43.32 -2.88 3.77
C SER A 247 42.20 -2.85 4.81
N PRO A 248 42.46 -3.31 6.05
CA PRO A 248 41.43 -3.47 7.07
C PRO A 248 40.61 -2.18 7.11
N PRO A 249 39.26 -2.26 7.03
CA PRO A 249 38.46 -1.09 7.34
C PRO A 249 38.95 -0.63 8.70
N ASN A 250 39.26 0.67 8.79
CA ASN A 250 39.71 1.31 10.00
C ASN A 250 39.14 0.56 11.19
N ILE A 251 40.03 0.00 11.99
CA ILE A 251 39.72 -0.39 13.36
C ILE A 251 39.09 0.86 13.94
N VAL A 252 37.76 0.96 13.87
CA VAL A 252 37.00 1.66 14.89
C VAL A 252 37.58 1.03 16.14
N PRO A 253 38.26 1.81 17.01
CA PRO A 253 38.81 1.23 18.21
C PRO A 253 37.69 0.39 18.79
N GLN A 254 37.96 -0.90 19.02
CA GLN A 254 37.25 -1.58 20.06
C GLN A 254 37.39 -0.64 21.25
N MET A 255 36.34 0.13 21.51
CA MET A 255 36.19 0.71 22.82
C MET A 255 36.38 -0.47 23.75
N PRO A 256 37.22 -0.34 24.80
CA PRO A 256 37.26 -1.36 25.83
C PRO A 256 35.81 -1.66 26.19
N SER A 257 35.47 -2.94 26.21
CA SER A 257 34.14 -3.46 26.51
C SER A 257 33.53 -2.71 27.70
N THR A 258 32.71 -1.71 27.39
CA THR A 258 31.72 -1.14 28.31
C THR A 258 30.35 -1.75 28.04
N SER A 259 30.26 -2.78 27.19
CA SER A 259 29.04 -3.53 26.86
C SER A 259 28.36 -4.13 28.09
N ASP A 260 29.12 -4.39 29.16
CA ASP A 260 28.56 -4.84 30.43
C ASP A 260 27.88 -3.70 31.22
N SER A 261 28.20 -2.42 30.94
CA SER A 261 27.63 -1.29 31.66
C SER A 261 26.32 -0.77 31.06
N VAL A 262 26.21 -0.57 29.74
CA VAL A 262 25.00 0.05 29.14
C VAL A 262 23.84 -0.95 29.09
N SER A 263 24.12 -2.20 28.66
CA SER A 263 23.14 -3.30 28.72
C SER A 263 22.75 -3.62 30.17
N GLY A 264 23.69 -3.53 31.11
CA GLY A 264 23.42 -3.70 32.55
C GLY A 264 22.54 -2.59 33.12
N VAL A 265 22.79 -1.33 32.75
CA VAL A 265 22.02 -0.15 33.17
C VAL A 265 20.60 -0.18 32.61
N PHE A 266 20.43 -0.40 31.29
CA PHE A 266 19.10 -0.49 30.68
C PHE A 266 18.41 -1.85 30.92
N GLY A 267 19.15 -2.86 31.35
CA GLY A 267 18.60 -4.11 31.89
C GLY A 267 17.99 -3.96 33.29
N ASN A 268 18.32 -2.88 34.01
CA ASN A 268 17.75 -2.57 35.32
C ASN A 268 16.29 -2.12 35.18
N TYR A 269 15.41 -2.78 35.95
CA TYR A 269 13.97 -2.51 35.92
C TYR A 269 13.60 -1.07 36.30
N VAL A 270 14.21 -0.52 37.36
CA VAL A 270 13.86 0.82 37.86
C VAL A 270 14.26 1.89 36.85
N ILE A 271 15.45 1.76 36.27
CA ILE A 271 15.96 2.70 35.26
C ILE A 271 15.09 2.64 34.00
N MET A 272 14.88 1.44 33.44
CA MET A 272 14.08 1.29 32.23
C MET A 272 12.64 1.77 32.44
N ARG A 273 12.01 1.45 33.57
CA ARG A 273 10.65 1.91 33.89
C ARG A 273 10.58 3.44 33.94
N ASN A 274 11.59 4.10 34.50
CA ASN A 274 11.61 5.56 34.54
C ASN A 274 11.83 6.16 33.14
N VAL A 275 12.66 5.54 32.29
CA VAL A 275 12.87 5.99 30.90
C VAL A 275 11.57 5.87 30.09
N LEU A 276 10.89 4.71 30.18
CA LEU A 276 9.68 4.45 29.40
C LEU A 276 8.54 5.46 29.66
N LYS A 277 8.48 6.03 30.87
CA LYS A 277 7.51 7.08 31.22
C LYS A 277 7.71 8.43 30.53
N TYR A 278 8.87 8.66 29.89
CA TYR A 278 9.20 9.94 29.27
C TYR A 278 9.43 9.84 27.76
N VAL A 279 9.26 8.66 27.17
CA VAL A 279 9.50 8.43 25.74
C VAL A 279 8.21 7.94 25.08
N GLY A 280 7.96 8.37 23.85
CA GLY A 280 6.73 7.99 23.13
C GLY A 280 6.79 6.59 22.54
N GLY A 281 5.66 6.08 22.05
CA GLY A 281 5.55 4.71 21.49
C GLY A 281 6.63 4.34 20.46
N VAL A 282 7.03 5.27 19.58
CA VAL A 282 8.10 5.03 18.58
C VAL A 282 9.47 4.83 19.22
N ASP A 283 9.77 5.58 20.28
CA ASP A 283 11.01 5.44 21.04
C ASP A 283 11.02 4.14 21.86
N ILE A 284 9.87 3.77 22.44
CA ILE A 284 9.69 2.46 23.10
C ILE A 284 10.02 1.33 22.11
N GLN A 285 9.53 1.41 20.87
CA GLN A 285 9.88 0.41 19.85
C GLN A 285 11.36 0.43 19.46
N SER A 286 11.95 1.63 19.36
CA SER A 286 13.38 1.78 19.07
C SER A 286 14.23 1.11 20.15
N LEU A 287 13.90 1.30 21.43
CA LEU A 287 14.56 0.62 22.56
C LEU A 287 14.46 -0.91 22.46
N ARG A 288 13.27 -1.44 22.11
CA ARG A 288 13.07 -2.89 21.91
C ARG A 288 13.93 -3.47 20.79
N LYS A 289 14.31 -2.65 19.79
CA LYS A 289 15.15 -3.10 18.66
C LYS A 289 16.65 -3.11 19.00
N VAL A 290 17.11 -2.51 20.11
CA VAL A 290 18.53 -2.40 20.48
C VAL A 290 19.18 -3.72 20.89
N SER A 291 18.61 -4.45 21.87
CA SER A 291 19.19 -5.70 22.38
C SER A 291 18.15 -6.63 22.98
N ARG A 292 18.47 -7.94 23.12
CA ARG A 292 17.58 -8.92 23.77
C ARG A 292 17.29 -8.54 25.22
N THR A 293 18.29 -8.08 25.97
CA THR A 293 18.13 -7.69 27.38
C THR A 293 17.17 -6.50 27.53
N ILE A 294 17.35 -5.47 26.71
CA ILE A 294 16.49 -4.27 26.72
C ILE A 294 15.07 -4.65 26.30
N ARG A 295 14.93 -5.40 25.21
CA ARG A 295 13.62 -5.87 24.71
C ARG A 295 12.84 -6.62 25.77
N ASN A 296 13.47 -7.63 26.39
CA ASN A 296 12.84 -8.41 27.45
C ASN A 296 12.43 -7.53 28.62
N ARG A 297 13.21 -6.49 28.92
CA ARG A 297 12.87 -5.55 30.01
C ARG A 297 11.69 -4.65 29.64
N VAL A 298 11.67 -4.08 28.44
CA VAL A 298 10.54 -3.26 27.95
C VAL A 298 9.27 -4.10 27.89
N ASP A 299 9.34 -5.30 27.33
CA ASP A 299 8.21 -6.24 27.23
C ASP A 299 7.67 -6.67 28.60
N PHE A 300 8.53 -6.72 29.62
CA PHE A 300 8.14 -6.99 31.00
C PHE A 300 7.44 -5.79 31.65
N ILE A 301 7.87 -4.55 31.37
CA ILE A 301 7.31 -3.34 31.97
C ILE A 301 5.92 -3.02 31.42
N ARG A 302 5.71 -3.22 30.11
CA ARG A 302 4.42 -2.98 29.42
C ARG A 302 3.86 -1.57 29.63
N GLU A 303 4.71 -0.56 29.46
CA GLU A 303 4.28 0.84 29.52
C GLU A 303 3.27 1.14 28.39
N ASP A 304 2.32 2.03 28.66
CA ASP A 304 1.38 2.53 27.65
C ASP A 304 2.13 3.41 26.65
N PRO A 305 2.04 3.16 25.34
CA PRO A 305 2.59 4.02 24.30
C PRO A 305 1.99 5.44 24.24
N GLU A 306 0.80 5.66 24.84
CA GLU A 306 0.05 6.92 24.90
C GLU A 306 -0.24 7.55 23.52
N ILE A 307 -0.34 6.73 22.47
CA ILE A 307 -0.53 7.20 21.08
C ILE A 307 -1.84 7.96 20.95
N GLN A 308 -1.77 9.21 20.50
CA GLN A 308 -2.94 10.08 20.34
C GLN A 308 -3.39 10.12 18.88
N LYS A 309 -2.48 10.02 17.92
CA LYS A 309 -2.77 10.08 16.49
C LYS A 309 -2.06 8.97 15.74
N MET A 310 -2.75 8.36 14.78
CA MET A 310 -2.13 7.44 13.82
C MET A 310 -2.58 7.74 12.40
N ASN A 311 -1.66 7.70 11.46
CA ASN A 311 -1.93 7.83 10.04
C ASN A 311 -1.27 6.67 9.30
N ILE A 312 -2.07 5.81 8.68
CA ILE A 312 -1.61 4.69 7.86
C ILE A 312 -2.09 4.94 6.43
N SER A 313 -1.16 5.03 5.49
CA SER A 313 -1.47 5.19 4.08
C SER A 313 -0.65 4.26 3.21
N LEU A 314 -1.34 3.55 2.32
CA LEU A 314 -0.69 2.76 1.29
C LEU A 314 -0.47 3.62 0.06
N LYS A 315 0.73 3.51 -0.51
CA LYS A 315 1.12 4.21 -1.73
C LYS A 315 1.36 3.19 -2.83
N GLU A 316 1.33 3.68 -4.07
CA GLU A 316 1.69 2.89 -5.23
C GLU A 316 3.10 2.27 -5.07
N HIS A 317 3.32 1.12 -5.72
CA HIS A 317 4.59 0.38 -5.68
C HIS A 317 4.93 -0.31 -4.34
N GLY A 318 3.93 -0.76 -3.59
CA GLY A 318 4.15 -1.61 -2.41
C GLY A 318 4.80 -0.87 -1.24
N LYS A 319 4.29 0.31 -0.90
CA LYS A 319 4.76 1.08 0.25
C LYS A 319 3.65 1.30 1.26
N ILE A 320 3.88 0.92 2.51
CA ILE A 320 3.05 1.30 3.65
C ILE A 320 3.76 2.42 4.38
N ARG A 321 3.06 3.55 4.55
CA ARG A 321 3.55 4.67 5.33
C ARG A 321 2.73 4.79 6.61
N VAL A 322 3.42 4.81 7.74
CA VAL A 322 2.79 5.02 9.05
C VAL A 322 3.45 6.17 9.79
N ALA A 323 2.65 7.00 10.44
CA ALA A 323 3.11 8.01 11.38
C ALA A 323 2.27 7.92 12.66
N TYR A 324 2.92 8.06 13.80
CA TYR A 324 2.29 8.12 15.12
C TYR A 324 2.58 9.48 15.72
N ASP A 325 1.54 10.20 16.15
CA ASP A 325 1.65 11.56 16.66
C ASP A 325 2.46 12.47 15.72
N ASP A 326 3.38 13.25 16.27
CA ASP A 326 4.28 14.14 15.51
C ASP A 326 5.60 13.43 15.13
N SER A 327 5.63 12.10 15.15
CA SER A 327 6.82 11.33 14.79
C SER A 327 7.16 11.44 13.31
N LYS A 328 8.44 11.19 12.98
CA LYS A 328 8.82 10.93 11.59
C LYS A 328 8.04 9.74 11.05
N GLN A 329 7.65 9.83 9.79
CA GLN A 329 6.96 8.77 9.08
C GLN A 329 7.91 7.57 8.89
N ILE A 330 7.41 6.38 9.24
CA ILE A 330 8.05 5.09 8.97
C ILE A 330 7.50 4.59 7.63
N ILE A 331 8.40 4.15 6.75
CA ILE A 331 8.07 3.66 5.41
C ILE A 331 8.52 2.21 5.32
N TYR A 332 7.56 1.31 5.14
CA TYR A 332 7.77 -0.10 4.85
C TYR A 332 7.63 -0.25 3.34
N GLU A 333 8.75 -0.45 2.65
CA GLU A 333 8.81 -0.53 1.19
C GLU A 333 9.08 -1.96 0.75
N LYS A 334 8.28 -2.47 -0.19
CA LYS A 334 8.55 -3.72 -0.86
C LYS A 334 9.89 -3.61 -1.59
N TYR A 335 10.82 -4.50 -1.26
CA TYR A 335 12.12 -4.59 -1.92
C TYR A 335 12.43 -6.07 -2.16
N GLY A 336 12.41 -6.51 -3.42
CA GLY A 336 12.41 -7.94 -3.74
C GLY A 336 11.26 -8.69 -3.07
N PHE A 337 11.60 -9.77 -2.35
CA PHE A 337 10.66 -10.57 -1.54
C PHE A 337 10.51 -10.08 -0.08
N GLY A 338 11.23 -9.01 0.28
CA GLY A 338 11.26 -8.48 1.63
C GLY A 338 10.73 -7.06 1.77
N CYS A 339 11.07 -6.47 2.90
CA CYS A 339 10.69 -5.15 3.36
C CYS A 339 11.94 -4.33 3.63
N SER A 340 12.04 -3.16 3.00
CA SER A 340 13.02 -2.14 3.35
C SER A 340 12.38 -1.11 4.28
N ILE A 341 13.06 -0.79 5.38
CA ILE A 341 12.72 0.30 6.30
C ILE A 341 13.96 1.18 6.48
N GLY A 342 13.99 2.31 5.79
CA GLY A 342 15.19 3.16 5.72
C GLY A 342 16.35 2.45 5.01
N GLN A 343 17.43 2.16 5.73
CA GLN A 343 18.58 1.38 5.22
C GLN A 343 18.53 -0.10 5.65
N GLN A 344 17.52 -0.50 6.43
CA GLN A 344 17.40 -1.86 6.94
C GLN A 344 16.53 -2.71 6.01
N TYR A 345 16.97 -3.93 5.72
CA TYR A 345 16.22 -4.91 4.95
C TYR A 345 15.77 -6.08 5.85
N ILE A 346 14.49 -6.43 5.77
CA ILE A 346 13.84 -7.51 6.49
C ILE A 346 13.23 -8.45 5.44
N PRO A 347 13.71 -9.69 5.28
CA PRO A 347 13.25 -10.64 4.26
C PRO A 347 11.95 -11.33 4.68
N GLN A 348 10.93 -10.52 4.89
CA GLN A 348 9.56 -10.91 5.10
C GLN A 348 8.70 -9.91 4.34
N ASP A 349 7.53 -10.35 3.85
CA ASP A 349 6.60 -9.48 3.14
C ASP A 349 6.35 -8.20 3.94
N TYR A 350 6.53 -7.05 3.29
CA TYR A 350 6.43 -5.73 3.91
C TYR A 350 5.11 -5.46 4.64
N ARG A 351 4.02 -6.11 4.21
CA ARG A 351 2.72 -6.04 4.88
C ARG A 351 2.76 -6.80 6.20
N LEU A 352 3.35 -8.00 6.23
CA LEU A 352 3.51 -8.78 7.47
C LEU A 352 4.46 -8.09 8.46
N VAL A 353 5.56 -7.53 7.98
CA VAL A 353 6.49 -6.75 8.82
C VAL A 353 5.77 -5.57 9.44
N PHE A 354 5.02 -4.81 8.64
CA PHE A 354 4.17 -3.73 9.15
C PHE A 354 3.16 -4.24 10.17
N MET A 355 2.42 -5.32 9.89
CA MET A 355 1.37 -5.83 10.79
C MET A 355 1.95 -6.25 12.14
N ASN A 356 3.10 -6.91 12.15
CA ASN A 356 3.77 -7.29 13.40
C ASN A 356 4.21 -6.05 14.19
N ASP A 357 4.82 -5.06 13.54
CA ASP A 357 5.21 -3.82 14.21
C ASP A 357 3.99 -3.02 14.70
N PHE A 358 2.89 -3.01 13.94
CA PHE A 358 1.61 -2.39 14.30
C PHE A 358 0.96 -3.05 15.52
N GLU A 359 0.90 -4.39 15.53
CA GLU A 359 0.36 -5.16 16.67
C GLU A 359 1.14 -4.83 17.94
N ILE A 360 2.47 -4.91 17.84
CA ILE A 360 3.38 -4.64 18.94
C ILE A 360 3.22 -3.19 19.43
N MET A 361 3.10 -2.24 18.50
CA MET A 361 2.93 -0.82 18.83
C MET A 361 1.67 -0.57 19.64
N LEU A 362 0.56 -1.23 19.30
CA LEU A 362 -0.73 -1.05 19.95
C LEU A 362 -1.02 -2.05 21.08
N ARG A 363 -0.08 -2.96 21.40
CA ARG A 363 -0.31 -4.08 22.32
C ARG A 363 -0.71 -3.63 23.73
N ASN A 364 -0.10 -2.55 24.22
CA ASN A 364 -0.33 -2.03 25.57
C ASN A 364 -1.10 -0.70 25.59
N GLN A 365 -1.59 -0.24 24.43
CA GLN A 365 -2.34 1.01 24.33
C GLN A 365 -3.63 0.93 25.15
N GLN A 366 -3.73 1.67 26.25
CA GLN A 366 -4.94 1.72 27.09
C GLN A 366 -5.84 2.88 26.70
N ASP A 367 -5.23 4.03 26.47
CA ASP A 367 -5.91 5.28 26.14
C ASP A 367 -6.54 5.26 24.75
N VAL A 368 -7.59 6.06 24.60
CA VAL A 368 -8.30 6.25 23.33
C VAL A 368 -7.41 7.01 22.36
N ILE A 369 -7.24 6.47 21.15
CA ILE A 369 -6.56 7.19 20.06
C ILE A 369 -7.49 8.31 19.58
N LYS A 370 -7.08 9.57 19.75
CA LYS A 370 -7.90 10.73 19.37
C LYS A 370 -8.21 10.76 17.88
N THR A 371 -7.25 10.41 17.03
CA THR A 371 -7.46 10.43 15.58
C THR A 371 -6.75 9.28 14.88
N ALA A 372 -7.51 8.51 14.10
CA ALA A 372 -6.98 7.46 13.22
C ALA A 372 -7.35 7.78 11.77
N ARG A 373 -6.34 7.95 10.92
CA ARG A 373 -6.52 8.12 9.47
C ARG A 373 -6.02 6.90 8.72
N LEU A 374 -6.88 6.29 7.92
CA LEU A 374 -6.60 5.06 7.19
C LEU A 374 -6.91 5.24 5.69
N ASN A 375 -5.90 4.99 4.86
CA ASN A 375 -6.05 4.96 3.41
C ASN A 375 -5.43 3.67 2.84
N PHE A 376 -6.28 2.75 2.39
CA PHE A 376 -5.90 1.46 1.83
C PHE A 376 -6.17 1.35 0.32
N SER A 377 -6.60 2.43 -0.32
CA SER A 377 -7.06 2.45 -1.72
C SER A 377 -6.07 1.92 -2.76
N LYS A 378 -4.77 1.96 -2.44
CA LYS A 378 -3.70 1.51 -3.35
C LYS A 378 -3.37 0.02 -3.23
N ASP A 379 -3.92 -0.68 -2.24
CA ASP A 379 -3.79 -2.14 -2.11
C ASP A 379 -5.01 -2.72 -1.34
N PRO A 380 -6.09 -3.10 -2.05
CA PRO A 380 -7.26 -3.72 -1.45
C PRO A 380 -6.97 -5.03 -0.72
N SER A 381 -5.93 -5.79 -1.12
CA SER A 381 -5.56 -7.04 -0.45
C SER A 381 -5.04 -6.80 0.97
N PHE A 382 -4.37 -5.66 1.18
CA PHE A 382 -3.93 -5.25 2.50
C PHE A 382 -5.11 -4.90 3.42
N MET A 383 -6.20 -4.36 2.87
CA MET A 383 -7.39 -4.04 3.65
C MET A 383 -8.01 -5.31 4.26
N GLU A 384 -8.11 -6.40 3.49
CA GLU A 384 -8.56 -7.69 4.04
C GLU A 384 -7.62 -8.20 5.14
N MET A 385 -6.30 -8.09 4.92
CA MET A 385 -5.32 -8.45 5.96
C MET A 385 -5.48 -7.61 7.23
N PHE A 386 -5.73 -6.31 7.09
CA PHE A 386 -5.94 -5.39 8.21
C PHE A 386 -7.25 -5.68 8.95
N LYS A 387 -8.32 -5.98 8.21
CA LYS A 387 -9.61 -6.42 8.73
C LYS A 387 -9.48 -7.72 9.53
N ASP A 388 -8.80 -8.73 8.97
CA ASP A 388 -8.55 -10.00 9.67
C ASP A 388 -7.70 -9.79 10.94
N HIS A 389 -6.73 -8.88 10.88
CA HIS A 389 -5.96 -8.49 12.06
C HIS A 389 -6.84 -7.82 13.12
N LEU A 390 -7.70 -6.87 12.76
CA LEU A 390 -8.61 -6.23 13.71
C LEU A 390 -9.60 -7.25 14.32
N LYS A 391 -10.07 -8.19 13.51
CA LYS A 391 -10.98 -9.27 13.92
C LYS A 391 -10.34 -10.26 14.91
N SER A 392 -9.04 -10.50 14.81
CA SER A 392 -8.32 -11.45 15.69
C SER A 392 -7.96 -10.86 17.06
N ARG A 393 -8.13 -9.55 17.26
CA ARG A 393 -7.87 -8.88 18.54
C ARG A 393 -8.95 -9.22 19.56
N ASP A 394 -8.54 -9.41 20.81
CA ASP A 394 -9.45 -9.63 21.94
C ASP A 394 -10.31 -8.40 22.28
N GLN A 395 -9.91 -7.22 21.79
CA GLN A 395 -10.56 -5.94 22.07
C GLN A 395 -10.67 -5.08 20.81
N LEU A 396 -11.82 -4.43 20.67
CA LEU A 396 -12.07 -3.41 19.65
C LEU A 396 -11.12 -2.23 19.83
N LEU A 397 -10.68 -1.63 18.71
CA LEU A 397 -9.79 -0.49 18.75
C LEU A 397 -10.55 0.74 19.27
N LYS A 398 -10.00 1.40 20.30
CA LYS A 398 -10.57 2.61 20.89
C LYS A 398 -10.11 3.83 20.10
N VAL A 399 -11.00 4.44 19.33
CA VAL A 399 -10.73 5.60 18.50
C VAL A 399 -11.84 6.64 18.69
N GLU A 400 -11.47 7.91 18.88
CA GLU A 400 -12.42 9.01 19.01
C GLU A 400 -12.86 9.58 17.65
N ALA A 401 -11.91 9.83 16.74
CA ALA A 401 -12.17 10.27 15.37
C ALA A 401 -11.53 9.33 14.34
N LEU A 402 -12.37 8.73 13.49
CA LEU A 402 -11.94 7.85 12.41
C LEU A 402 -12.09 8.53 11.06
N GLU A 403 -10.99 8.62 10.32
CA GLU A 403 -10.94 9.12 8.95
C GLU A 403 -10.59 7.98 7.98
N LEU A 404 -11.47 7.71 7.03
CA LEU A 404 -11.31 6.65 6.04
C LEU A 404 -11.29 7.24 4.62
N GLU A 405 -10.32 6.84 3.81
CA GLU A 405 -10.33 7.07 2.37
C GLU A 405 -10.74 5.77 1.66
N VAL A 406 -11.93 5.76 1.07
CA VAL A 406 -12.60 4.56 0.55
C VAL A 406 -13.11 4.73 -0.88
N SER A 407 -13.45 3.60 -1.50
CA SER A 407 -14.11 3.54 -2.82
C SER A 407 -15.43 2.76 -2.79
N SER A 408 -15.82 2.21 -1.64
CA SER A 408 -17.05 1.42 -1.52
C SER A 408 -17.56 1.40 -0.08
N GLN A 409 -18.85 1.11 0.08
CA GLN A 409 -19.46 0.89 1.40
C GLN A 409 -18.79 -0.26 2.16
N TYR A 410 -18.37 -1.31 1.44
CA TYR A 410 -17.71 -2.48 2.00
C TYR A 410 -16.41 -2.12 2.74
N GLU A 411 -15.60 -1.22 2.20
CA GLU A 411 -14.36 -0.76 2.85
C GLU A 411 -14.63 -0.04 4.18
N VAL A 412 -15.73 0.71 4.27
CA VAL A 412 -16.16 1.34 5.52
C VAL A 412 -16.50 0.27 6.56
N LEU A 413 -17.33 -0.71 6.18
CA LEU A 413 -17.74 -1.82 7.05
C LEU A 413 -16.55 -2.66 7.53
N SER A 414 -15.59 -2.94 6.65
CA SER A 414 -14.41 -3.74 6.95
C SER A 414 -13.52 -3.16 8.05
N VAL A 415 -13.63 -1.86 8.33
CA VAL A 415 -12.89 -1.20 9.42
C VAL A 415 -13.82 -0.81 10.57
N LEU A 416 -14.92 -0.11 10.28
CA LEU A 416 -15.76 0.53 11.29
C LEU A 416 -16.32 -0.46 12.32
N GLN A 417 -16.69 -1.66 11.89
CA GLN A 417 -17.25 -2.69 12.78
C GLN A 417 -16.29 -3.16 13.89
N PHE A 418 -14.98 -2.90 13.73
CA PHE A 418 -13.95 -3.28 14.71
C PHE A 418 -13.50 -2.11 15.60
N ILE A 419 -14.16 -0.96 15.49
CA ILE A 419 -13.96 0.20 16.36
C ILE A 419 -14.91 0.14 17.54
N ASN A 420 -14.40 0.47 18.73
CA ASN A 420 -15.17 0.48 19.97
C ASN A 420 -16.29 1.55 19.91
N PRO A 421 -17.59 1.17 19.92
CA PRO A 421 -18.68 2.10 19.69
C PRO A 421 -18.75 3.26 20.70
N PRO A 422 -18.68 3.03 22.03
CA PRO A 422 -18.70 4.13 23.02
C PRO A 422 -17.63 5.21 22.84
N THR A 423 -16.48 4.85 22.26
CA THR A 423 -15.37 5.81 22.08
C THR A 423 -15.49 6.64 20.81
N LEU A 424 -16.20 6.15 19.78
CA LEU A 424 -16.22 6.78 18.46
C LEU A 424 -17.21 7.95 18.42
N LYS A 425 -16.68 9.16 18.22
CA LYS A 425 -17.45 10.42 18.16
C LYS A 425 -17.50 11.02 16.77
N THR A 426 -16.47 10.81 15.95
CA THR A 426 -16.36 11.43 14.63
C THR A 426 -16.06 10.39 13.57
N LEU A 427 -16.84 10.39 12.48
CA LEU A 427 -16.59 9.59 11.29
C LEU A 427 -16.47 10.50 10.07
N ASN A 428 -15.32 10.42 9.40
CA ASN A 428 -15.03 11.16 8.17
C ASN A 428 -14.70 10.17 7.05
N ILE A 429 -15.52 10.14 6.00
CA ILE A 429 -15.38 9.21 4.88
C ILE A 429 -15.11 10.03 3.62
N GLN A 430 -13.96 9.76 3.01
CA GLN A 430 -13.45 10.49 1.85
C GLN A 430 -13.24 9.57 0.65
N ALA A 431 -13.31 10.14 -0.55
CA ALA A 431 -13.03 9.44 -1.79
C ALA A 431 -11.52 9.31 -1.99
N SER A 432 -11.06 8.11 -2.36
CA SER A 432 -9.63 7.82 -2.44
C SER A 432 -8.93 8.26 -3.75
N VAL A 433 -9.67 8.45 -4.85
CA VAL A 433 -9.08 8.72 -6.18
C VAL A 433 -9.72 9.90 -6.91
N SER A 434 -11.04 10.08 -6.79
CA SER A 434 -11.78 11.16 -7.45
C SER A 434 -13.02 11.56 -6.67
N SER A 435 -13.32 12.86 -6.63
CA SER A 435 -14.60 13.38 -6.14
C SER A 435 -15.75 12.93 -7.04
N GLY A 436 -16.92 12.65 -6.46
CA GLY A 436 -18.12 12.30 -7.22
C GLY A 436 -18.36 10.81 -7.43
N LEU A 437 -17.65 9.94 -6.69
CA LEU A 437 -18.00 8.53 -6.60
C LEU A 437 -19.26 8.36 -5.74
N GLN A 438 -20.20 7.51 -6.17
CA GLN A 438 -21.39 7.21 -5.37
C GLN A 438 -21.09 6.21 -4.25
N ILE A 439 -21.72 6.39 -3.09
CA ILE A 439 -21.62 5.48 -1.95
C ILE A 439 -22.99 5.30 -1.28
N GLY A 440 -23.38 4.05 -1.06
CA GLY A 440 -24.48 3.75 -0.14
C GLY A 440 -23.96 3.78 1.31
N ILE A 441 -24.80 4.17 2.26
CA ILE A 441 -24.48 4.12 3.71
C ILE A 441 -25.49 3.33 4.53
N ASP A 442 -26.49 2.75 3.89
CA ASP A 442 -27.57 1.95 4.48
C ASP A 442 -27.08 0.80 5.37
N GLU A 443 -26.09 0.02 4.95
CA GLU A 443 -25.52 -1.04 5.81
C GLU A 443 -24.63 -0.48 6.91
N VAL A 444 -23.95 0.65 6.66
CA VAL A 444 -23.09 1.32 7.65
C VAL A 444 -23.93 1.85 8.82
N MET A 445 -25.12 2.38 8.54
CA MET A 445 -26.06 2.88 9.55
C MET A 445 -26.59 1.81 10.49
N LYS A 446 -26.51 0.52 10.12
CA LYS A 446 -26.96 -0.59 10.97
C LYS A 446 -25.97 -0.94 12.07
N LEU A 447 -24.74 -0.45 12.00
CA LEU A 447 -23.69 -0.69 12.98
C LEU A 447 -23.96 0.10 14.28
N GLU A 448 -23.65 -0.50 15.43
CA GLU A 448 -23.75 0.17 16.74
C GLU A 448 -22.88 1.44 16.82
N GLN A 449 -21.75 1.42 16.10
CA GLN A 449 -20.83 2.55 15.95
C GLN A 449 -21.52 3.79 15.40
N TRP A 450 -22.47 3.64 14.46
CA TRP A 450 -23.21 4.77 13.89
C TRP A 450 -24.00 5.53 14.96
N ASN A 451 -24.62 4.82 15.89
CA ASN A 451 -25.47 5.41 16.93
C ASN A 451 -24.69 6.23 17.96
N ASN A 452 -23.36 6.10 18.03
CA ASN A 452 -22.52 6.83 18.99
C ASN A 452 -21.89 8.10 18.40
N LEU A 453 -22.05 8.31 17.08
CA LEU A 453 -21.46 9.45 16.38
C LEU A 453 -22.10 10.77 16.81
N GLU A 454 -21.24 11.78 16.94
CA GLU A 454 -21.60 13.19 17.12
C GLU A 454 -21.25 14.00 15.86
N ASN A 455 -20.25 13.59 15.09
CA ASN A 455 -19.84 14.28 13.86
C ASN A 455 -19.74 13.30 12.69
N LEU A 456 -20.38 13.66 11.56
CA LEU A 456 -20.33 12.90 10.32
C LEU A 456 -19.89 13.80 9.17
N VAL A 457 -18.87 13.38 8.42
CA VAL A 457 -18.40 14.07 7.21
C VAL A 457 -18.27 13.08 6.05
N ILE A 458 -19.06 13.29 5.00
CA ILE A 458 -19.03 12.54 3.74
C ILE A 458 -19.24 13.54 2.58
N ASN A 459 -18.24 14.40 2.31
CA ASN A 459 -18.41 15.54 1.40
C ASN A 459 -17.67 15.42 0.05
N SER A 460 -16.93 14.32 -0.15
CA SER A 460 -16.27 13.98 -1.43
C SER A 460 -16.91 12.80 -2.17
N LEU A 461 -17.84 12.11 -1.52
CA LEU A 461 -18.60 10.97 -2.06
C LEU A 461 -20.07 11.35 -2.15
N ILE A 462 -20.73 10.99 -3.25
CA ILE A 462 -22.14 11.24 -3.47
C ILE A 462 -22.93 10.14 -2.76
N ILE A 463 -23.67 10.49 -1.71
CA ILE A 463 -24.52 9.53 -1.01
C ILE A 463 -25.68 9.13 -1.94
N SER A 464 -25.80 7.83 -2.22
CA SER A 464 -26.90 7.27 -3.00
C SER A 464 -28.08 6.81 -2.13
N THR A 465 -27.89 6.71 -0.81
CA THR A 465 -28.97 6.43 0.15
C THR A 465 -29.96 7.61 0.19
N PRO A 466 -31.28 7.38 0.03
CA PRO A 466 -32.28 8.44 0.09
C PRO A 466 -32.21 9.21 1.41
N LEU A 467 -32.26 10.55 1.35
CA LEU A 467 -32.19 11.42 2.54
C LEU A 467 -33.19 11.03 3.64
N PRO A 468 -34.46 10.68 3.34
CA PRO A 468 -35.41 10.26 4.36
C PRO A 468 -35.06 8.97 5.11
N GLU A 469 -34.20 8.13 4.53
CA GLU A 469 -33.74 6.87 5.12
C GLU A 469 -32.49 7.05 6.01
N ILE A 470 -31.85 8.22 5.95
CA ILE A 470 -30.65 8.48 6.74
C ILE A 470 -31.01 8.79 8.18
N SER A 471 -30.58 7.93 9.10
CA SER A 471 -30.77 8.14 10.54
C SER A 471 -29.75 9.13 11.09
N PHE A 472 -30.20 10.34 11.43
CA PHE A 472 -29.34 11.36 12.03
C PHE A 472 -29.17 11.23 13.56
N GLY A 473 -30.03 10.45 14.22
CA GLY A 473 -29.89 10.01 15.62
C GLY A 473 -29.21 11.00 16.58
N ASN A 474 -28.00 10.65 17.03
CA ASN A 474 -27.21 11.38 18.02
C ASN A 474 -26.25 12.44 17.43
N LEU A 475 -26.27 12.63 16.10
CA LEU A 475 -25.37 13.55 15.41
C LEU A 475 -25.62 14.99 15.87
N VAL A 476 -24.52 15.73 15.97
CA VAL A 476 -24.43 17.14 16.33
C VAL A 476 -24.04 17.95 15.11
N ASN A 477 -23.02 17.50 14.37
CA ASN A 477 -22.57 18.15 13.13
C ASN A 477 -22.55 17.15 11.97
N VAL A 478 -23.18 17.53 10.86
CA VAL A 478 -23.26 16.70 9.66
C VAL A 478 -22.83 17.52 8.45
N GLU A 479 -21.92 16.97 7.64
CA GLU A 479 -21.60 17.48 6.31
C GLU A 479 -21.64 16.33 5.30
N ILE A 480 -22.60 16.35 4.38
CA ILE A 480 -22.79 15.30 3.37
C ILE A 480 -22.89 15.88 1.95
N LEU A 481 -22.62 15.05 0.94
CA LEU A 481 -22.83 15.36 -0.47
C LEU A 481 -23.87 14.38 -1.06
N VAL A 482 -24.88 14.91 -1.75
CA VAL A 482 -25.86 14.15 -2.52
C VAL A 482 -25.84 14.60 -3.98
N GLU A 483 -26.44 13.85 -4.89
CA GLU A 483 -26.45 14.22 -6.31
C GLU A 483 -27.41 15.38 -6.57
N CYS A 484 -28.64 15.24 -6.06
CA CYS A 484 -29.72 16.17 -6.30
C CYS A 484 -30.47 16.43 -5.00
N ILE A 485 -31.00 17.64 -4.83
CA ILE A 485 -31.95 17.99 -3.78
C ILE A 485 -33.21 18.62 -4.37
N SER A 486 -34.33 18.41 -3.69
CA SER A 486 -35.63 19.03 -3.97
C SER A 486 -36.04 19.98 -2.84
N MET A 487 -37.11 20.75 -3.05
CA MET A 487 -37.76 21.52 -1.99
C MET A 487 -38.34 20.62 -0.90
N ASP A 488 -38.85 19.44 -1.26
CA ASP A 488 -39.33 18.43 -0.30
C ASP A 488 -38.21 17.94 0.61
N ASP A 489 -36.99 17.76 0.08
CA ASP A 489 -35.82 17.42 0.88
C ASP A 489 -35.45 18.54 1.87
N LEU A 490 -35.53 19.81 1.43
CA LEU A 490 -35.28 20.96 2.31
C LEU A 490 -36.31 21.05 3.44
N PHE A 491 -37.57 20.76 3.15
CA PHE A 491 -38.62 20.65 4.17
C PHE A 491 -38.35 19.54 5.16
N TYR A 492 -38.07 18.35 4.65
CA TYR A 492 -37.72 17.20 5.48
C TYR A 492 -36.54 17.52 6.40
N LEU A 493 -35.46 18.11 5.89
CA LEU A 493 -34.28 18.47 6.67
C LEU A 493 -34.60 19.54 7.72
N LYS A 494 -35.32 20.61 7.34
CA LYS A 494 -35.74 21.67 8.26
C LYS A 494 -36.54 21.09 9.44
N GLU A 495 -37.55 20.27 9.16
CA GLU A 495 -38.40 19.66 10.20
C GLU A 495 -37.61 18.70 11.09
N ASN A 496 -36.75 17.85 10.53
CA ASN A 496 -35.91 16.95 11.34
C ASN A 496 -34.94 17.71 12.23
N ILE A 497 -34.32 18.78 11.71
CA ILE A 497 -33.37 19.58 12.49
C ILE A 497 -34.10 20.33 13.60
N LEU A 498 -35.28 20.90 13.34
CA LEU A 498 -36.10 21.58 14.36
C LEU A 498 -36.53 20.61 15.48
N ASN A 499 -36.90 19.38 15.12
CA ASN A 499 -37.33 18.33 16.07
C ASN A 499 -36.17 17.65 16.82
N SER A 500 -34.94 17.73 16.30
CA SER A 500 -33.76 17.20 16.97
C SER A 500 -33.30 18.10 18.12
N THR A 501 -32.92 17.49 19.25
CA THR A 501 -32.34 18.21 20.40
C THR A 501 -30.81 18.28 20.35
N ARG A 502 -30.16 17.55 19.43
CA ARG A 502 -28.68 17.47 19.34
C ARG A 502 -28.10 18.08 18.07
N LEU A 503 -28.81 18.00 16.93
CA LEU A 503 -28.32 18.53 15.66
C LEU A 503 -28.13 20.04 15.75
N ASN A 504 -26.87 20.47 15.75
CA ASN A 504 -26.48 21.87 15.81
C ASN A 504 -26.18 22.43 14.42
N LYS A 505 -25.48 21.66 13.58
CA LYS A 505 -25.11 22.07 12.22
C LYS A 505 -25.33 20.95 11.23
N PHE A 506 -26.03 21.26 10.14
CA PHE A 506 -26.24 20.34 9.03
C PHE A 506 -25.91 21.03 7.71
N LYS A 507 -24.92 20.53 6.99
CA LYS A 507 -24.53 21.03 5.68
C LYS A 507 -24.70 19.94 4.64
N ILE A 508 -25.54 20.20 3.65
CA ILE A 508 -25.74 19.32 2.51
C ILE A 508 -25.19 20.00 1.26
N ARG A 509 -24.21 19.37 0.62
CA ARG A 509 -23.72 19.74 -0.71
C ARG A 509 -24.52 18.97 -1.75
N PHE A 510 -24.71 19.56 -2.92
CA PHE A 510 -25.45 18.96 -4.01
C PHE A 510 -24.93 19.43 -5.38
N ASN A 511 -25.09 18.60 -6.41
CA ASN A 511 -24.71 18.96 -7.77
C ASN A 511 -25.88 19.59 -8.53
N PHE A 512 -27.11 19.13 -8.26
CA PHE A 512 -28.32 19.57 -8.96
C PHE A 512 -29.45 19.91 -7.98
N PHE A 513 -30.37 20.75 -8.45
CA PHE A 513 -31.62 21.09 -7.77
C PHE A 513 -32.78 20.69 -8.70
N SER A 514 -33.75 19.90 -8.22
CA SER A 514 -34.76 19.29 -9.10
C SER A 514 -36.03 20.10 -9.30
N ASP A 515 -36.33 21.06 -8.42
CA ASP A 515 -37.59 21.80 -8.49
C ASP A 515 -37.47 23.09 -9.29
N SER A 516 -38.46 23.32 -10.16
CA SER A 516 -38.57 24.52 -11.02
C SER A 516 -39.57 25.56 -10.50
N ASN A 517 -40.12 25.36 -9.29
CA ASN A 517 -41.20 26.20 -8.76
C ASN A 517 -40.71 27.09 -7.62
N ASN A 518 -40.55 28.38 -7.90
CA ASN A 518 -39.95 29.39 -7.00
C ASN A 518 -40.95 30.01 -6.00
N GLN A 519 -42.20 29.53 -5.93
CA GLN A 519 -43.20 30.06 -5.00
C GLN A 519 -43.41 29.09 -3.84
N ASN A 520 -43.01 29.51 -2.63
CA ASN A 520 -43.13 28.69 -1.45
C ASN A 520 -43.36 29.53 -0.18
N GLU A 521 -44.45 29.26 0.55
CA GLU A 521 -44.81 29.99 1.78
C GLU A 521 -43.82 29.78 2.94
N GLN A 522 -43.12 28.65 2.97
CA GLN A 522 -42.16 28.32 4.02
C GLN A 522 -40.74 28.82 3.75
N TRP A 523 -40.45 29.18 2.50
CA TRP A 523 -39.17 29.75 2.04
C TRP A 523 -39.48 30.97 1.17
N PRO A 524 -39.87 32.10 1.80
CA PRO A 524 -40.22 33.29 1.06
C PRO A 524 -39.03 33.77 0.22
N ASP A 525 -39.32 34.23 -0.99
CA ASP A 525 -38.35 34.73 -1.97
C ASP A 525 -37.24 33.72 -2.33
N PHE A 526 -37.54 32.41 -2.24
CA PHE A 526 -36.60 31.39 -2.70
C PHE A 526 -36.40 31.46 -4.22
N ASP A 527 -35.14 31.64 -4.62
CA ASP A 527 -34.67 31.49 -5.98
C ASP A 527 -33.49 30.50 -5.99
N GLN A 528 -33.60 29.46 -6.82
CA GLN A 528 -32.55 28.44 -6.97
C GLN A 528 -31.23 29.02 -7.51
N ASP A 529 -31.28 30.16 -8.19
CA ASP A 529 -30.12 30.79 -8.83
C ASP A 529 -29.49 31.87 -7.94
N GLU A 530 -30.13 32.25 -6.83
CA GLU A 530 -29.66 33.30 -5.91
C GLU A 530 -29.30 32.78 -4.52
N THR A 531 -28.38 33.49 -3.84
CA THR A 531 -28.05 33.17 -2.44
C THR A 531 -29.21 33.55 -1.54
N GLY A 532 -29.71 32.58 -0.79
CA GLY A 532 -30.81 32.78 0.14
C GLY A 532 -30.37 32.62 1.59
N THR A 533 -30.93 33.45 2.48
CA THR A 533 -30.72 33.32 3.93
C THR A 533 -32.03 33.44 4.66
N TRP A 534 -32.33 32.48 5.54
CA TRP A 534 -33.55 32.47 6.35
C TRP A 534 -33.23 32.21 7.82
N ALA A 535 -34.12 32.66 8.70
CA ALA A 535 -34.04 32.43 10.13
C ALA A 535 -35.40 31.93 10.62
N PHE A 536 -35.44 30.74 11.21
CA PHE A 536 -36.65 30.13 11.76
C PHE A 536 -36.57 30.06 13.27
N ARG A 537 -37.58 30.58 13.98
CA ARG A 537 -37.63 30.52 15.43
C ARG A 537 -37.80 29.07 15.89
N ILE A 538 -37.05 28.66 16.91
CA ILE A 538 -37.21 27.36 17.55
C ILE A 538 -38.12 27.55 18.77
N PRO A 539 -39.30 26.91 18.82
CA PRO A 539 -40.22 27.08 19.94
C PRO A 539 -39.56 26.72 21.28
N ASN A 540 -39.82 27.52 22.31
CA ASN A 540 -39.36 27.27 23.68
C ASN A 540 -37.83 27.23 23.88
N MET A 541 -37.04 27.71 22.92
CA MET A 541 -35.59 27.85 23.02
C MET A 541 -35.18 29.30 22.71
N ASN A 542 -34.15 29.81 23.38
CA ASN A 542 -33.53 31.10 23.04
C ASN A 542 -32.58 30.97 21.83
N GLN A 543 -33.04 30.26 20.81
CA GLN A 543 -32.28 29.91 19.62
C GLN A 543 -33.15 30.05 18.38
N TYR A 544 -32.51 30.29 17.24
CA TYR A 544 -33.13 30.22 15.93
C TYR A 544 -32.32 29.31 15.02
N LEU A 545 -32.97 28.73 14.02
CA LEU A 545 -32.34 27.97 12.96
C LEU A 545 -32.02 28.93 11.81
N SER A 546 -30.75 29.25 11.62
CA SER A 546 -30.28 29.96 10.43
C SER A 546 -30.10 28.98 9.28
N VAL A 547 -30.55 29.34 8.09
CA VAL A 547 -30.33 28.57 6.87
C VAL A 547 -29.66 29.46 5.84
N LEU A 548 -28.56 28.97 5.27
CA LEU A 548 -27.84 29.58 4.16
C LEU A 548 -27.92 28.64 2.96
N TYR A 549 -28.57 29.10 1.89
CA TYR A 549 -28.57 28.44 0.59
C TYR A 549 -27.54 29.11 -0.32
N LEU A 550 -26.64 28.29 -0.86
CA LEU A 550 -25.68 28.70 -1.89
C LEU A 550 -26.02 27.93 -3.18
N PRO A 551 -26.43 28.63 -4.25
CA PRO A 551 -26.76 28.03 -5.55
C PRO A 551 -25.70 27.07 -6.04
N PHE A 552 -26.12 25.91 -6.54
CA PHE A 552 -25.25 24.87 -7.12
C PHE A 552 -24.08 24.43 -6.22
N GLN A 553 -24.21 24.61 -4.91
CA GLN A 553 -23.13 24.34 -3.96
C GLN A 553 -23.60 23.61 -2.71
N SER A 554 -24.45 24.25 -1.88
CA SER A 554 -24.85 23.68 -0.61
C SER A 554 -25.98 24.42 0.09
N VAL A 555 -26.69 23.72 0.98
CA VAL A 555 -27.54 24.31 2.02
C VAL A 555 -26.93 24.03 3.37
N THR A 556 -26.81 25.06 4.20
CA THR A 556 -26.30 24.94 5.57
C THR A 556 -27.35 25.41 6.57
N PHE A 557 -27.77 24.51 7.44
CA PHE A 557 -28.60 24.76 8.60
C PHE A 557 -27.71 24.87 9.85
N CYS A 558 -27.93 25.87 10.68
CA CYS A 558 -27.21 26.05 11.93
C CYS A 558 -28.13 26.58 13.02
N ARG A 559 -28.12 25.94 14.19
CA ARG A 559 -28.73 26.51 15.39
C ARG A 559 -27.83 27.62 15.92
N THR A 560 -28.41 28.77 16.19
CA THR A 560 -27.70 29.96 16.67
C THR A 560 -28.47 30.55 17.85
N GLU A 561 -27.76 31.04 18.86
CA GLU A 561 -28.38 31.76 19.97
C GLU A 561 -28.98 33.08 19.48
N MET A 562 -30.14 33.45 20.05
CA MET A 562 -30.69 34.76 19.75
C MET A 562 -29.74 35.85 20.26
N PRO A 563 -29.45 36.90 19.45
CA PRO A 563 -28.70 38.04 19.92
C PRO A 563 -29.38 38.64 21.16
N PRO A 564 -28.61 39.16 22.14
CA PRO A 564 -29.17 39.79 23.35
C PRO A 564 -30.18 40.92 23.08
N GLU A 565 -30.17 41.49 21.87
CA GLU A 565 -30.96 42.66 21.47
C GLU A 565 -32.23 42.33 20.66
N MET A 566 -32.51 41.07 20.31
CA MET A 566 -33.77 40.68 19.66
C MET A 566 -34.86 40.40 20.70
N GLY A 567 -35.20 41.44 21.47
CA GLY A 567 -36.42 41.45 22.27
C GLY A 567 -37.64 41.58 21.36
N ILE A 568 -38.47 40.53 21.35
CA ILE A 568 -39.94 40.56 21.14
C ILE A 568 -40.40 41.40 19.94
N MET A 569 -40.61 40.76 18.80
CA MET A 569 -41.82 41.05 18.00
C MET A 569 -42.70 39.81 18.03
N GLU A 570 -43.70 39.85 18.91
CA GLU A 570 -44.94 39.12 18.70
C GLU A 570 -45.55 39.63 17.40
N ILE A 571 -45.77 38.74 16.44
CA ILE A 571 -46.72 38.98 15.37
C ILE A 571 -47.77 37.90 15.53
N GLU A 572 -48.82 38.24 16.27
CA GLU A 572 -50.15 37.68 16.06
C GLU A 572 -50.65 38.15 14.69
N GLY A 573 -51.19 37.22 13.90
CA GLY A 573 -51.78 37.49 12.59
C GLY A 573 -52.01 36.20 11.81
#